data_AF-A0A7J4NVL2-F1
#
_entry.id   AF-A0A7J4NVL2-F1
#
_cell.length_a   1.000
_cell.length_b   1.000
_cell.length_c   1.000
_cell.angle_alpha   90.00
_cell.angle_beta   90.00
_cell.angle_gamma   90.00
#
_symmetry.space_group_name_H-M   'P 1'
#
loop_
_entity.id
_entity.type
_entity.pdbx_description
1 polymer ?
#
loop_
_entity_poly.entity_id
_entity_poly.type
_entity_poly.pdbx_seq_one_letter_code
_entity_poly.pdbx_strand_id
1 'polypeptide(L)'
;LSTRILETRKQRFISATLLAISIPCMAQMAMVFGILGSYGMEYVLMVFIALIITYVSGGLILNRFIAGESPELFLDIPPYRRPYGKALLKKTWMRVRIFLTEAIPFVFLGVLFINILYAVGIIDILGTFFSPVISGIWGLPKEAAAALLIGFLRKDMAIGMLLPLGMNPLQLVIASTVLTIYFPCVATFAVLVRELGIKDLLKSVLLMIAAALIVGGIMRLILLGF
;
A
#
# COMPACT_ATOMS: atom_id res chain seq x y z
N LEU A 1 -10.34 4.76 -8.88
CA LEU A 1 -11.65 5.22 -9.39
C LEU A 1 -11.57 6.63 -10.00
N SER A 2 -10.88 7.60 -9.38
CA SER A 2 -10.75 8.96 -9.95
C SER A 2 -9.74 9.10 -11.09
N THR A 3 -8.84 8.12 -11.29
CA THR A 3 -7.80 8.13 -12.33
C THR A 3 -8.34 8.00 -13.76
N ARG A 4 -9.60 7.56 -13.90
CA ARG A 4 -10.29 7.41 -15.19
C ARG A 4 -10.68 8.73 -15.85
N ILE A 5 -10.77 9.79 -15.06
CA ILE A 5 -11.16 11.15 -15.49
C ILE A 5 -9.95 11.86 -16.13
N LEU A 6 -8.73 11.38 -15.91
CA LEU A 6 -7.51 11.93 -16.51
C LEU A 6 -7.49 11.62 -18.00
N GLU A 7 -7.28 12.66 -18.81
CA GLU A 7 -7.31 12.61 -20.28
C GLU A 7 -6.15 11.80 -20.87
N THR A 8 -4.97 11.87 -20.25
CA THR A 8 -3.77 11.21 -20.78
C THR A 8 -3.43 9.90 -20.06
N ARG A 9 -2.98 8.90 -20.84
CA ARG A 9 -2.47 7.62 -20.31
C ARG A 9 -1.31 7.81 -19.33
N LYS A 10 -0.47 8.82 -19.57
CA LYS A 10 0.66 9.20 -18.70
C LYS A 10 0.20 9.64 -17.32
N GLN A 11 -0.73 10.61 -17.24
CA GLN A 11 -1.26 11.08 -15.96
C GLN A 11 -1.94 9.94 -15.21
N ARG A 12 -2.74 9.12 -15.89
CA ARG A 12 -3.38 7.95 -15.28
C ARG A 12 -2.37 6.98 -14.68
N PHE A 13 -1.29 6.69 -15.39
CA PHE A 13 -0.21 5.83 -14.91
C PHE A 13 0.44 6.43 -13.66
N ILE A 14 0.95 7.66 -13.77
CA ILE A 14 1.71 8.33 -12.70
C ILE A 14 0.86 8.46 -11.42
N SER A 15 -0.37 8.96 -11.55
CA SER A 15 -1.26 9.12 -10.41
C SER A 15 -1.61 7.78 -9.79
N ALA A 16 -1.94 6.75 -10.57
CA ALA A 16 -2.28 5.44 -10.02
C ALA A 16 -1.10 4.80 -9.28
N THR A 17 0.12 4.91 -9.83
CA THR A 17 1.32 4.34 -9.20
C THR A 17 1.74 5.11 -7.95
N LEU A 18 1.68 6.43 -7.95
CA LEU A 18 2.02 7.24 -6.77
C LEU A 18 1.02 7.03 -5.64
N LEU A 19 -0.27 6.98 -5.96
CA LEU A 19 -1.31 6.67 -4.98
C LEU A 19 -1.11 5.27 -4.38
N ALA A 20 -0.70 4.29 -5.19
CA ALA A 20 -0.50 2.92 -4.74
C ALA A 20 0.78 2.74 -3.89
N ILE A 21 1.83 3.52 -4.14
CA ILE A 21 3.12 3.44 -3.43
C ILE A 21 3.10 4.23 -2.13
N SER A 22 2.61 5.47 -2.17
CA SER A 22 2.93 6.46 -1.14
C SER A 22 1.78 6.81 -0.21
N ILE A 23 0.54 6.53 -0.59
CA ILE A 23 -0.62 6.89 0.22
C ILE A 23 -1.09 5.65 0.97
N PRO A 24 -0.84 5.56 2.29
CA PRO A 24 -1.42 4.49 3.09
C PRO A 24 -2.95 4.65 3.10
N CYS A 25 -3.66 3.52 3.05
CA CYS A 25 -5.11 3.55 3.19
C CYS A 25 -5.49 4.01 4.61
N MET A 26 -6.70 4.55 4.77
CA MET A 26 -7.20 5.04 6.08
C MET A 26 -7.04 4.01 7.20
N ALA A 27 -7.25 2.72 6.89
CA ALA A 27 -7.05 1.63 7.85
C ALA A 27 -5.57 1.46 8.26
N GLN A 28 -4.63 1.57 7.32
CA GLN A 28 -3.20 1.49 7.61
C GLN A 28 -2.73 2.68 8.43
N MET A 29 -3.20 3.89 8.14
CA MET A 29 -2.89 5.06 8.96
C MET A 29 -3.31 4.80 10.41
N ALA A 30 -4.55 4.35 10.64
CA ALA A 30 -5.05 4.04 11.98
C ALA A 30 -4.20 2.96 12.69
N MET A 31 -3.79 1.90 11.98
CA MET A 31 -2.94 0.85 12.53
C MET A 31 -1.53 1.36 12.86
N VAL A 32 -0.91 2.16 11.99
CA VAL A 32 0.40 2.78 12.27
C VAL A 32 0.34 3.65 13.51
N PHE A 33 -0.71 4.48 13.65
CA PHE A 33 -0.94 5.26 14.87
C PHE A 33 -1.18 4.35 16.09
N GLY A 34 -1.91 3.24 15.94
CA GLY A 34 -2.20 2.32 17.03
C GLY A 34 -0.97 1.57 17.56
N ILE A 35 -0.05 1.17 16.68
CA ILE A 35 1.16 0.42 17.07
C ILE A 35 2.27 1.34 17.54
N LEU A 36 2.55 2.41 16.80
CA LEU A 36 3.67 3.30 17.12
C LEU A 36 3.29 4.35 18.16
N GLY A 37 2.00 4.63 18.35
CA GLY A 37 1.51 5.58 19.34
C GLY A 37 1.91 5.21 20.77
N SER A 38 2.05 3.92 21.09
CA SER A 38 2.54 3.47 22.40
C SER A 38 4.04 3.68 22.62
N TYR A 39 4.83 3.80 21.54
CA TYR A 39 6.28 4.03 21.59
C TYR A 39 6.67 5.50 21.47
N GLY A 40 5.75 6.37 21.05
CA GLY A 40 5.92 7.82 20.99
C GLY A 40 5.59 8.43 19.62
N MET A 41 5.14 9.69 19.62
CA MET A 41 4.74 10.42 18.41
C MET A 41 5.90 10.64 17.42
N GLU A 42 7.15 10.60 17.89
CA GLU A 42 8.35 10.74 17.07
C GLU A 42 8.49 9.62 16.04
N TYR A 43 8.20 8.37 16.41
CA TYR A 43 8.27 7.23 15.50
C TYR A 43 7.20 7.30 14.41
N VAL A 44 5.99 7.76 14.76
CA VAL A 44 4.91 7.99 13.78
C VAL A 44 5.34 9.07 12.77
N LEU A 45 5.90 10.18 13.25
CA LEU A 45 6.41 11.24 12.40
C LEU A 45 7.50 10.73 11.44
N MET A 46 8.43 9.88 11.90
CA MET A 46 9.43 9.28 11.02
C MET A 46 8.82 8.48 9.87
N VAL A 47 7.78 7.69 10.13
CA VAL A 47 7.05 6.93 9.08
C VAL A 47 6.44 7.89 8.06
N PHE A 48 5.73 8.92 8.51
CA PHE A 48 5.09 9.88 7.60
C PHE A 48 6.10 10.70 6.80
N ILE A 49 7.21 11.11 7.41
CA ILE A 49 8.30 11.80 6.72
C ILE A 49 8.91 10.91 5.64
N ALA A 50 9.19 9.63 5.95
CA ALA A 50 9.71 8.68 4.97
C ALA A 50 8.74 8.46 3.80
N LEU A 51 7.43 8.40 4.06
CA LEU A 51 6.40 8.30 3.03
C LEU A 51 6.32 9.56 2.15
N ILE A 52 6.42 10.75 2.74
CA ILE A 52 6.46 12.03 2.00
C ILE A 52 7.70 12.09 1.11
N ILE A 53 8.87 11.73 1.63
CA ILE A 53 10.13 11.71 0.85
C ILE A 53 10.01 10.71 -0.31
N THR A 54 9.42 9.53 -0.06
CA THR A 54 9.19 8.52 -1.10
C THR A 54 8.19 9.02 -2.15
N TYR A 55 7.15 9.75 -1.73
CA TYR A 55 6.18 10.36 -2.65
C TYR A 55 6.83 11.40 -3.56
N VAL A 56 7.61 12.32 -2.99
CA VAL A 56 8.27 13.39 -3.76
C VAL A 56 9.33 12.81 -4.69
N SER A 57 10.19 11.92 -4.18
CA SER A 57 11.25 11.29 -4.98
C SER A 57 10.67 10.39 -6.08
N GLY A 58 9.69 9.54 -5.74
CA GLY A 58 8.97 8.71 -6.71
C GLY A 58 8.26 9.55 -7.78
N GLY A 59 7.64 10.67 -7.39
CA GLY A 59 6.97 11.59 -8.31
C GLY A 59 7.93 12.27 -9.28
N LEU A 60 9.07 12.75 -8.79
CA LEU A 60 10.12 13.35 -9.62
C LEU A 60 10.73 12.34 -10.60
N ILE A 61 11.03 11.13 -10.13
CA ILE A 61 11.56 10.04 -10.95
C ILE A 61 10.56 9.67 -12.05
N LEU A 62 9.30 9.42 -11.70
CA LEU A 62 8.28 9.07 -12.69
C LEU A 62 8.01 10.18 -13.71
N ASN A 63 8.03 11.44 -13.27
CA ASN A 63 7.85 12.57 -14.16
C ASN A 63 9.01 12.71 -15.15
N ARG A 64 10.24 12.36 -14.74
CA ARG A 64 11.42 12.37 -15.62
C ARG A 64 11.45 11.18 -16.57
N PHE A 65 11.03 10.00 -16.13
CA PHE A 65 11.06 8.78 -16.94
C PHE A 65 9.97 8.74 -18.02
N ILE A 66 8.82 9.37 -17.79
CA ILE A 66 7.71 9.35 -18.74
C ILE A 66 7.64 10.71 -19.43
N ALA A 67 8.07 10.80 -20.68
CA ALA A 67 7.91 12.00 -21.49
C ALA A 67 6.44 12.16 -21.94
N GLY A 68 5.93 13.39 -21.97
CA GLY A 68 4.56 13.71 -22.42
C GLY A 68 3.98 14.93 -21.74
N GLU A 69 3.24 15.75 -22.50
CA GLU A 69 2.57 16.94 -22.01
C GLU A 69 1.50 16.57 -20.97
N SER A 70 1.44 17.34 -19.89
CA SER A 70 0.31 17.36 -18.97
C SER A 70 -0.62 18.47 -19.45
N PRO A 71 -1.66 18.16 -20.25
CA PRO A 71 -2.65 19.17 -20.60
C PRO A 71 -3.25 19.76 -19.34
N GLU A 72 -3.60 21.04 -19.42
CA GLU A 72 -4.33 21.76 -18.39
C GLU A 72 -5.63 21.01 -18.14
N LEU A 73 -5.85 20.58 -16.91
CA LEU A 73 -7.08 19.89 -16.53
C LEU A 73 -8.22 20.92 -16.55
N PHE A 74 -8.82 21.14 -17.74
CA PHE A 74 -10.03 21.94 -17.91
C PHE A 74 -11.21 21.16 -17.31
N LEU A 75 -11.31 21.22 -15.99
CA LEU A 75 -12.47 20.74 -15.27
C LEU A 75 -13.46 21.90 -15.20
N ASP A 76 -14.36 21.99 -16.18
CA ASP A 76 -15.52 22.88 -16.09
C ASP A 76 -16.29 22.51 -14.81
N ILE A 77 -16.22 23.39 -13.81
CA ILE A 77 -16.89 23.19 -12.53
C ILE A 77 -18.40 23.28 -12.81
N PRO A 78 -19.16 22.18 -12.71
CA PRO A 78 -20.60 22.26 -12.88
C PRO A 78 -21.18 23.12 -11.76
N PRO A 79 -22.25 23.89 -12.02
CA PRO A 79 -22.88 24.73 -11.00
C PRO A 79 -23.28 23.87 -9.80
N TYR A 80 -22.69 24.17 -8.64
CA TYR A 80 -22.87 23.42 -7.40
C TYR A 80 -24.29 23.64 -6.85
N ARG A 81 -25.23 22.82 -7.31
CA ARG A 81 -26.62 22.85 -6.85
C ARG A 81 -26.71 22.16 -5.48
N ARG A 82 -27.43 22.78 -4.53
CA ARG A 82 -27.63 22.19 -3.18
C ARG A 82 -28.18 20.77 -3.31
N PRO A 83 -27.47 19.75 -2.79
CA PRO A 83 -27.83 18.38 -3.06
C PRO A 83 -29.06 17.97 -2.23
N TYR A 84 -30.01 17.28 -2.88
CA TYR A 84 -31.20 16.77 -2.22
C TYR A 84 -30.82 15.61 -1.28
N GLY A 85 -30.97 15.80 0.03
CA GLY A 85 -30.48 14.86 1.05
C GLY A 85 -31.00 13.42 0.89
N LYS A 86 -32.28 13.24 0.51
CA LYS A 86 -32.84 11.90 0.27
C LYS A 86 -32.19 11.21 -0.94
N ALA A 87 -31.84 11.96 -1.99
CA ALA A 87 -31.18 11.41 -3.17
C ALA A 87 -29.72 11.06 -2.87
N LEU A 88 -29.02 11.88 -2.09
CA LEU A 88 -27.68 11.56 -1.59
C LEU A 88 -27.72 10.29 -0.74
N LEU A 89 -28.58 10.21 0.28
CA LEU A 89 -28.67 9.02 1.12
C LEU A 89 -28.96 7.76 0.31
N LYS A 90 -29.92 7.81 -0.63
CA LYS A 90 -30.25 6.65 -1.47
C LYS A 90 -29.06 6.23 -2.35
N LYS A 91 -28.33 7.18 -2.95
CA LYS A 91 -27.13 6.89 -3.74
C LYS A 91 -26.00 6.31 -2.88
N THR A 92 -25.73 6.91 -1.72
CA THR A 92 -24.70 6.43 -0.80
C THR A 92 -25.06 5.03 -0.30
N TRP A 93 -26.32 4.79 0.07
CA TRP A 93 -26.79 3.48 0.52
C TRP A 93 -26.65 2.40 -0.55
N MET A 94 -27.01 2.73 -1.80
CA MET A 94 -26.83 1.81 -2.93
C MET A 94 -25.35 1.47 -3.15
N ARG A 95 -24.47 2.47 -3.12
CA ARG A 95 -23.01 2.26 -3.26
C ARG A 95 -22.44 1.42 -2.12
N VAL A 96 -22.84 1.69 -0.88
CA VAL A 96 -22.42 0.93 0.30
C VAL A 96 -22.90 -0.51 0.22
N ARG A 97 -24.16 -0.75 -0.16
CA ARG A 97 -24.66 -2.13 -0.35
C ARG A 97 -23.85 -2.87 -1.40
N ILE A 98 -23.62 -2.28 -2.57
CA ILE A 98 -22.82 -2.92 -3.63
C ILE A 98 -21.40 -3.22 -3.13
N PHE A 99 -20.78 -2.28 -2.43
CA PHE A 99 -19.45 -2.47 -1.85
C PHE A 99 -19.43 -3.61 -0.82
N LEU A 100 -20.41 -3.70 0.07
CA LEU A 100 -20.50 -4.80 1.04
C LEU A 100 -20.71 -6.14 0.32
N THR A 101 -21.65 -6.22 -0.62
CA THR A 101 -21.96 -7.48 -1.31
C THR A 101 -20.79 -7.99 -2.15
N GLU A 102 -19.97 -7.10 -2.74
CA GLU A 102 -18.75 -7.50 -3.45
C GLU A 102 -17.56 -7.71 -2.51
N ALA A 103 -17.29 -6.82 -1.56
CA ALA A 103 -16.08 -6.90 -0.74
C ALA A 103 -16.10 -8.05 0.26
N ILE A 104 -17.25 -8.31 0.91
CA ILE A 104 -17.38 -9.36 1.93
C ILE A 104 -16.96 -10.75 1.39
N PRO A 105 -17.50 -11.26 0.27
CA PRO A 105 -17.12 -12.59 -0.22
C PRO A 105 -15.65 -12.68 -0.63
N PHE A 106 -15.09 -11.63 -1.24
CA PHE A 106 -13.67 -11.60 -1.60
C PHE A 106 -12.76 -11.64 -0.37
N VAL A 107 -13.09 -10.88 0.69
CA VAL A 107 -12.32 -10.89 1.94
C VAL A 107 -12.44 -12.25 2.62
N PHE A 108 -13.64 -12.84 2.67
CA PHE A 108 -13.87 -14.12 3.34
C PHE A 108 -13.14 -15.28 2.63
N LEU A 109 -13.26 -15.36 1.30
CA LEU A 109 -12.49 -16.31 0.48
C LEU A 109 -10.99 -16.12 0.66
N GLY A 110 -10.55 -14.86 0.71
CA GLY A 110 -9.14 -14.54 0.88
C GLY A 110 -8.57 -15.02 2.21
N VAL A 111 -9.27 -14.74 3.31
CA VAL A 111 -8.86 -15.21 4.65
C VAL A 111 -8.86 -16.73 4.72
N LEU A 112 -9.88 -17.38 4.15
CA LEU A 112 -9.98 -18.84 4.12
C LEU A 112 -8.82 -19.47 3.33
N PHE A 113 -8.49 -18.92 2.16
CA PHE A 113 -7.37 -19.39 1.34
C PHE A 113 -6.03 -19.28 2.08
N ILE A 114 -5.78 -18.16 2.76
CA ILE A 114 -4.55 -17.97 3.55
C ILE A 114 -4.49 -18.90 4.73
N ASN A 115 -5.59 -19.10 5.43
CA ASN A 115 -5.62 -19.98 6.59
C ASN A 115 -5.25 -21.42 6.21
N ILE A 116 -5.73 -21.88 5.04
CA ILE A 116 -5.33 -23.17 4.46
C ILE A 116 -3.82 -23.15 4.13
N LEU A 117 -3.33 -22.11 3.46
CA LEU A 117 -1.91 -22.00 3.11
C LEU A 117 -0.98 -21.97 4.34
N TYR A 118 -1.46 -21.39 5.43
CA TYR A 118 -0.78 -21.33 6.72
C TYR A 118 -0.76 -22.71 7.38
N ALA A 119 -1.90 -23.41 7.40
CA ALA A 119 -2.00 -24.77 7.92
C ALA A 119 -1.13 -25.79 7.14
N VAL A 120 -0.91 -25.56 5.84
CA VAL A 120 -0.04 -26.40 4.99
C VAL A 120 1.46 -26.08 5.19
N GLY A 121 1.80 -25.00 5.90
CA GLY A 121 3.21 -24.63 6.18
C GLY A 121 3.96 -24.02 4.99
N ILE A 122 3.26 -23.73 3.89
CA ILE A 122 3.84 -23.08 2.69
C ILE A 122 4.36 -21.68 3.03
N ILE A 123 3.69 -20.99 3.96
CA ILE A 123 4.07 -19.64 4.40
C ILE A 123 5.43 -19.65 5.11
N ASP A 124 5.72 -20.65 5.96
CA ASP A 124 7.01 -20.78 6.62
C ASP A 124 8.14 -21.11 5.64
N ILE A 125 7.86 -21.96 4.64
CA ILE A 125 8.81 -22.30 3.57
C ILE A 125 9.14 -21.06 2.74
N LEU A 126 8.14 -20.29 2.31
CA LEU A 126 8.33 -19.00 1.64
C LEU A 126 9.06 -18.00 2.54
N GLY A 127 8.73 -17.98 3.85
CA GLY A 127 9.41 -17.15 4.84
C GLY A 127 10.90 -17.45 4.94
N THR A 128 11.31 -18.72 4.93
CA THR A 128 12.74 -19.10 4.88
C THR A 128 13.40 -18.77 3.55
N PHE A 129 12.68 -18.86 2.43
CA PHE A 129 13.21 -18.49 1.11
C PHE A 129 13.42 -16.98 0.95
N PHE A 130 12.51 -16.17 1.49
CA PHE A 130 12.63 -14.71 1.53
C PHE A 130 13.43 -14.18 2.73
N SER A 131 13.76 -15.05 3.70
CA SER A 131 14.61 -14.73 4.85
C SER A 131 15.88 -13.98 4.48
N PRO A 132 16.74 -14.42 3.52
CA PRO A 132 17.98 -13.71 3.22
C PRO A 132 17.76 -12.30 2.68
N VAL A 133 16.63 -12.05 1.99
CA VAL A 133 16.29 -10.71 1.49
C VAL A 133 15.79 -9.83 2.65
N ILE A 134 14.98 -10.38 3.54
CA ILE A 134 14.33 -9.62 4.62
C ILE A 134 15.28 -9.38 5.79
N SER A 135 16.01 -10.40 6.23
CA SER A 135 17.05 -10.25 7.26
C SER A 135 18.30 -9.55 6.70
N GLY A 136 18.63 -9.79 5.42
CA GLY A 136 19.82 -9.23 4.78
C GLY A 136 19.68 -7.79 4.28
N ILE A 137 18.49 -7.34 3.86
CA ILE A 137 18.26 -5.97 3.37
C ILE A 137 17.54 -5.12 4.42
N TRP A 138 16.54 -5.66 5.12
CA TRP A 138 15.74 -4.88 6.07
C TRP A 138 16.12 -5.11 7.54
N GLY A 139 16.85 -6.18 7.87
CA GLY A 139 17.29 -6.47 9.24
C GLY A 139 16.16 -6.94 10.16
N LEU A 140 15.09 -7.51 9.59
CA LEU A 140 13.93 -8.00 10.33
C LEU A 140 14.06 -9.49 10.68
N PRO A 141 13.44 -9.94 11.80
CA PRO A 141 13.38 -11.33 12.19
C PRO A 141 12.53 -12.16 11.20
N LYS A 142 12.76 -13.48 11.16
CA LYS A 142 12.21 -14.39 10.12
C LYS A 142 10.69 -14.40 10.09
N GLU A 143 10.07 -14.16 11.23
CA GLU A 143 8.62 -14.14 11.41
C GLU A 143 7.97 -12.93 10.72
N ALA A 144 8.71 -11.84 10.48
CA ALA A 144 8.21 -10.70 9.71
C ALA A 144 8.02 -11.03 8.22
N ALA A 145 8.73 -12.03 7.70
CA ALA A 145 8.56 -12.51 6.33
C ALA A 145 7.18 -13.15 6.11
N ALA A 146 6.73 -13.94 7.09
CA ALA A 146 5.39 -14.51 7.08
C ALA A 146 4.31 -13.40 7.14
N ALA A 147 4.52 -12.38 7.99
CA ALA A 147 3.62 -11.23 8.08
C ALA A 147 3.55 -10.44 6.75
N LEU A 148 4.69 -10.23 6.07
CA LEU A 148 4.76 -9.57 4.75
C LEU A 148 3.99 -10.33 3.67
N LEU A 149 4.11 -11.66 3.64
CA LEU A 149 3.40 -12.52 2.69
C LEU A 149 1.89 -12.51 2.92
N ILE A 150 1.46 -12.58 4.19
CA ILE A 150 0.04 -12.44 4.57
C ILE A 150 -0.48 -11.03 4.24
N GLY A 151 0.40 -10.02 4.35
CA GLY A 151 0.12 -8.62 4.05
C GLY A 151 -0.35 -8.36 2.62
N PHE A 152 0.00 -9.21 1.65
CA PHE A 152 -0.46 -9.07 0.27
C PHE A 152 -1.99 -9.06 0.13
N LEU A 153 -2.67 -9.90 0.92
CA LEU A 153 -4.12 -10.03 0.84
C LEU A 153 -4.84 -9.03 1.75
N ARG A 154 -4.28 -8.78 2.93
CA ARG A 154 -4.80 -7.82 3.90
C ARG A 154 -3.68 -7.20 4.72
N LYS A 155 -3.13 -6.09 4.21
CA LYS A 155 -2.03 -5.35 4.84
C LYS A 155 -2.28 -4.98 6.29
N ASP A 156 -3.52 -4.65 6.66
CA ASP A 156 -3.85 -4.23 8.03
C ASP A 156 -3.70 -5.38 9.03
N MET A 157 -3.90 -6.63 8.59
CA MET A 157 -3.67 -7.81 9.44
C MET A 157 -2.17 -8.06 9.65
N ALA A 158 -1.34 -7.84 8.63
CA ALA A 158 0.11 -7.97 8.77
C ALA A 158 0.67 -7.01 9.82
N ILE A 159 0.18 -5.77 9.83
CA ILE A 159 0.55 -4.78 10.84
C ILE A 159 0.13 -5.25 12.24
N GLY A 160 -1.09 -5.80 12.39
CA GLY A 160 -1.54 -6.40 13.65
C GLY A 160 -0.71 -7.62 14.09
N MET A 161 -0.24 -8.43 13.14
CA MET A 161 0.65 -9.56 13.43
C MET A 161 2.05 -9.13 13.85
N LEU A 162 2.48 -7.90 13.59
CA LEU A 162 3.77 -7.36 14.04
C LEU A 162 3.78 -6.96 15.53
N LEU A 163 2.60 -6.72 16.11
CA LEU A 163 2.43 -6.33 17.52
C LEU A 163 2.98 -7.36 18.53
N PRO A 164 2.69 -8.67 18.43
CA PRO A 164 3.16 -9.67 19.39
C PRO A 164 4.64 -10.04 19.28
N LEU A 165 5.38 -9.58 18.25
CA LEU A 165 6.79 -9.98 18.06
C LEU A 165 7.78 -9.26 18.99
N GLY A 166 7.36 -8.25 19.74
CA GLY A 166 8.23 -7.55 20.70
C GLY A 166 9.48 -6.93 20.04
N MET A 167 9.39 -6.57 18.76
CA MET A 167 10.51 -5.98 18.01
C MET A 167 10.89 -4.59 18.52
N ASN A 168 12.12 -4.19 18.22
CA ASN A 168 12.61 -2.84 18.53
C ASN A 168 11.73 -1.79 17.80
N PRO A 169 11.38 -0.64 18.42
CA PRO A 169 10.55 0.39 17.79
C PRO A 169 11.08 0.87 16.43
N LEU A 170 12.41 0.89 16.25
CA LEU A 170 13.03 1.25 14.97
C LEU A 170 12.76 0.19 13.87
N GLN A 171 12.75 -1.09 14.23
CA GLN A 171 12.40 -2.18 13.30
C GLN A 171 10.91 -2.16 12.94
N LEU A 172 10.04 -1.79 13.88
CA LEU A 172 8.61 -1.61 13.62
C LEU A 172 8.36 -0.46 12.63
N VAL A 173 9.11 0.65 12.75
CA VAL A 173 9.07 1.75 11.78
C VAL A 173 9.45 1.23 10.38
N ILE A 174 10.57 0.52 10.25
CA ILE A 174 11.02 -0.05 8.96
C ILE A 174 9.99 -1.05 8.41
N ALA A 175 9.46 -1.94 9.25
CA ALA A 175 8.45 -2.91 8.84
C ALA A 175 7.19 -2.22 8.27
N SER A 176 6.70 -1.20 8.98
CA SER A 176 5.47 -0.50 8.64
C SER A 176 5.59 0.36 7.37
N THR A 177 6.71 1.05 7.20
CA THR A 177 6.99 1.86 6.00
C THR A 177 7.12 0.96 4.78
N VAL A 178 7.85 -0.13 4.92
CA VAL A 178 8.08 -1.05 3.82
C VAL A 178 6.82 -1.82 3.44
N LEU A 179 6.00 -2.25 4.42
CA LEU A 179 4.67 -2.81 4.16
C LEU A 179 3.75 -1.85 3.40
N THR A 180 3.91 -0.55 3.65
CA THR A 180 3.16 0.49 2.94
C THR A 180 3.59 0.56 1.47
N ILE A 181 4.90 0.57 1.21
CA ILE A 181 5.50 0.78 -0.12
C ILE A 181 5.48 -0.49 -1.00
N TYR A 182 5.65 -1.69 -0.42
CA TYR A 182 6.00 -2.91 -1.15
C TYR A 182 4.95 -3.43 -2.13
N PHE A 183 3.67 -3.49 -1.77
CA PHE A 183 2.69 -4.11 -2.67
C PHE A 183 1.26 -3.62 -2.46
N PRO A 184 0.50 -3.13 -3.45
CA PRO A 184 -0.91 -2.76 -3.27
C PRO A 184 -1.77 -3.97 -2.85
N CYS A 185 -2.80 -3.76 -2.02
CA CYS A 185 -3.72 -4.83 -1.60
C CYS A 185 -4.49 -5.43 -2.79
N VAL A 186 -5.00 -6.66 -2.68
CA VAL A 186 -5.73 -7.35 -3.76
C VAL A 186 -6.84 -6.49 -4.38
N ALA A 187 -7.56 -5.72 -3.57
CA ALA A 187 -8.58 -4.80 -4.06
C ALA A 187 -8.01 -3.68 -4.95
N THR A 188 -6.90 -3.07 -4.54
CA THR A 188 -6.23 -2.04 -5.35
C THR A 188 -5.55 -2.63 -6.58
N PHE A 189 -4.99 -3.83 -6.46
CA PHE A 189 -4.44 -4.58 -7.60
C PHE A 189 -5.51 -4.88 -8.65
N ALA A 190 -6.68 -5.41 -8.26
CA ALA A 190 -7.79 -5.70 -9.17
C ALA A 190 -8.27 -4.43 -9.92
N VAL A 191 -8.31 -3.28 -9.23
CA VAL A 191 -8.63 -1.99 -9.84
C VAL A 191 -7.51 -1.52 -10.78
N LEU A 192 -6.24 -1.66 -10.37
CA LEU A 192 -5.08 -1.30 -11.20
C LEU A 192 -5.03 -2.11 -12.50
N VAL A 193 -5.26 -3.44 -12.43
CA VAL A 193 -5.34 -4.33 -13.60
C VAL A 193 -6.37 -3.81 -14.59
N ARG A 194 -7.56 -3.44 -14.10
CA ARG A 194 -8.67 -2.94 -14.92
C ARG A 194 -8.45 -1.53 -15.48
N GLU A 195 -7.63 -0.71 -14.83
CA GLU A 195 -7.42 0.70 -15.21
C GLU A 195 -6.21 0.90 -16.14
N LEU A 196 -5.09 0.21 -15.89
CA LEU A 196 -3.84 0.40 -16.64
C LEU A 196 -3.59 -0.71 -17.67
N GLY A 197 -4.16 -1.90 -17.46
CA GLY A 197 -3.85 -3.10 -18.23
C GLY A 197 -2.59 -3.82 -17.75
N ILE A 198 -2.41 -5.07 -18.19
CA ILE A 198 -1.42 -6.01 -17.62
C ILE A 198 0.04 -5.55 -17.85
N LYS A 199 0.34 -4.96 -19.01
CA LYS A 199 1.71 -4.52 -19.36
C LYS A 199 2.18 -3.35 -18.50
N ASP A 200 1.31 -2.36 -18.30
CA ASP A 200 1.61 -1.18 -17.49
C ASP A 200 1.58 -1.53 -15.99
N LEU A 201 0.69 -2.44 -15.59
CA LEU A 201 0.71 -2.99 -14.24
C LEU A 201 2.04 -3.67 -13.91
N LEU A 202 2.58 -4.51 -14.79
CA LEU A 202 3.84 -5.21 -14.53
C LEU A 202 5.00 -4.21 -14.31
N LYS A 203 5.05 -3.14 -15.11
CA LYS A 203 6.02 -2.04 -14.92
C LYS A 203 5.83 -1.35 -13.57
N SER A 204 4.58 -1.09 -13.17
CA SER A 204 4.29 -0.45 -11.88
C SER A 204 4.69 -1.32 -10.69
N VAL A 205 4.44 -2.63 -10.75
CA VAL A 205 4.83 -3.59 -9.71
C VAL A 205 6.35 -3.69 -9.62
N LEU A 206 7.06 -3.72 -10.75
CA LEU A 206 8.52 -3.74 -10.75
C LEU A 206 9.10 -2.47 -10.09
N LEU A 207 8.52 -1.30 -10.37
CA LEU A 207 8.89 -0.04 -9.73
C LEU A 207 8.58 -0.03 -8.23
N MET A 208 7.45 -0.62 -7.81
CA MET A 208 7.10 -0.76 -6.39
C MET A 208 8.11 -1.61 -5.63
N ILE A 209 8.48 -2.77 -6.18
CA ILE A 209 9.47 -3.67 -5.57
C ILE A 209 10.84 -2.98 -5.48
N ALA A 210 11.25 -2.29 -6.55
CA ALA A 210 12.50 -1.53 -6.54
C ALA A 210 12.49 -0.41 -5.50
N ALA A 211 11.40 0.37 -5.42
CA ALA A 211 11.25 1.44 -4.43
C ALA A 211 11.26 0.90 -2.99
N ALA A 212 10.58 -0.22 -2.74
CA ALA A 212 10.56 -0.85 -1.42
C ALA A 212 11.94 -1.37 -0.99
N LEU A 213 12.71 -1.94 -1.92
CA LEU A 213 14.08 -2.38 -1.65
C LEU A 213 15.01 -1.20 -1.36
N ILE A 214 14.92 -0.13 -2.14
CA ILE A 214 15.74 1.07 -1.97
C ILE A 214 15.40 1.78 -0.65
N VAL A 215 14.12 2.06 -0.40
CA VAL A 215 13.69 2.77 0.81
C VAL A 215 13.92 1.91 2.05
N GLY A 216 13.62 0.61 2.00
CA GLY A 216 13.89 -0.31 3.11
C GLY A 216 15.37 -0.43 3.43
N GLY A 217 16.23 -0.50 2.40
CA GLY A 217 17.69 -0.51 2.58
C GLY A 217 18.24 0.81 3.14
N ILE A 218 17.76 1.96 2.64
CA ILE A 218 18.13 3.27 3.16
C ILE A 218 17.68 3.45 4.61
N MET A 219 16.45 3.05 4.94
CA MET A 219 15.96 3.14 6.33
C MET A 219 16.74 2.23 7.26
N ARG A 220 17.14 1.02 6.85
CA ARG A 220 18.05 0.20 7.66
C ARG A 220 19.38 0.92 7.91
N LEU A 221 20.01 1.46 6.87
CA LEU A 221 21.29 2.16 7.00
C LEU A 221 21.19 3.37 7.95
N ILE A 222 20.07 4.09 7.93
CA ILE A 222 19.87 5.27 8.77
C ILE A 222 19.49 4.90 10.22
N LEU A 223 18.63 3.89 10.43
CA LEU A 223 18.07 3.60 11.76
C LEU A 223 18.78 2.48 12.54
N LEU A 224 19.33 1.47 11.87
CA LEU A 224 19.95 0.30 12.53
C LEU A 224 21.49 0.33 12.49
N GLY A 225 22.10 1.14 11.62
CA GLY A 225 23.52 1.01 11.33
C GLY A 225 23.83 -0.30 10.61
N PHE A 226 25.12 -0.54 10.30
CA PHE A 226 25.56 -1.69 9.48
C PHE A 226 25.28 -3.03 10.16
#